data_AF-A0AAW1MPQ4-F1
#
_entry.id   AF-A0AAW1MPQ4-F1
#
_cell.length_a   1.000
_cell.length_b   1.000
_cell.length_c   1.000
_cell.angle_alpha   90.00
_cell.angle_beta   90.00
_cell.angle_gamma   90.00
#
_symmetry.space_group_name_H-M   'P 1'
#
loop_
_entity.id
_entity.type
_entity.pdbx_description
1 polymer ?
#
loop_
_entity_poly.entity_id
_entity_poly.type
_entity_poly.pdbx_seq_one_letter_code
_entity_poly.pdbx_strand_id
1 'polypeptide(L)'
;MLPAEFRESQIRENNSQKIHPQPMEEAMNHDIEAIDSLISRIFTNISSLKTAYIQLQAAHTPYDPDKIQAADKQVISELKRLSELKHFYRENNPKPACVSPQDSRLAAEIQEQQSLLKTYEVMVKKFQSEIQNKDSEINQLQQMIEEASQKREKLETNLKLRGLSIKESNISGEQKGFFPVDLTTDLFISVVEASYKAMHDFSKPLINMMKAAKWDLDAAAESIEPSVVYAKRAHKKYAFESYICQKMFLGFQHETFTEKPEDVSVNRESFFHQYLALREMDPLDALGQNPNSNFGQFCRSKYLVVIHPKMEASFFGNLDQRNYVIGGGHPRTPFYQAFVKLAKSAWLLHRLAHSFDPSVKVFQVNRGKEFSEVYMESIVKNLTMDGSEQKPKVGLMVMPGFWVGGTVIQSRVYLTGMKVPE
;
A
#
# COMPACT_ATOMS: atom_id res chain seq x y z
N MET A 1 71.50 -58.90 -11.33
CA MET A 1 71.75 -60.18 -10.65
C MET A 1 70.90 -60.21 -9.37
N LEU A 2 69.86 -61.04 -9.36
CA LEU A 2 69.27 -61.62 -8.14
C LEU A 2 70.25 -62.69 -7.58
N PRO A 3 70.09 -63.30 -6.38
CA PRO A 3 68.86 -63.49 -5.57
C PRO A 3 69.12 -63.22 -4.04
N ALA A 4 68.29 -63.49 -3.02
CA ALA A 4 67.11 -64.33 -2.81
C ALA A 4 66.31 -63.85 -1.57
N GLU A 5 65.03 -64.19 -1.51
CA GLU A 5 64.08 -64.03 -0.39
C GLU A 5 64.42 -64.92 0.83
N PHE A 6 63.98 -64.56 2.04
CA PHE A 6 63.23 -65.45 2.97
C PHE A 6 62.62 -64.67 4.17
N ARG A 7 61.52 -65.23 4.68
CA ARG A 7 60.42 -64.72 5.53
C ARG A 7 60.67 -64.47 7.04
N GLU A 8 59.77 -63.65 7.59
CA GLU A 8 59.07 -63.68 8.91
C GLU A 8 59.87 -63.65 10.23
N SER A 9 59.56 -62.65 11.08
CA SER A 9 58.88 -62.81 12.40
C SER A 9 58.93 -61.50 13.22
N GLN A 10 57.77 -60.96 13.57
CA GLN A 10 57.59 -59.88 14.57
C GLN A 10 57.56 -60.44 16.01
N ILE A 11 57.68 -59.52 16.98
CA ILE A 11 57.32 -59.53 18.43
C ILE A 11 58.59 -59.38 19.30
N ARG A 12 58.98 -58.17 19.78
CA ARG A 12 58.41 -57.23 20.79
C ARG A 12 58.73 -57.65 22.23
N GLU A 13 59.56 -56.86 22.91
CA GLU A 13 59.68 -56.63 24.37
C GLU A 13 60.89 -55.70 24.56
N ASN A 14 61.01 -54.76 25.50
CA ASN A 14 60.15 -54.10 26.48
C ASN A 14 61.07 -53.00 27.04
N ASN A 15 60.64 -51.74 27.18
CA ASN A 15 61.29 -50.88 28.16
C ASN A 15 60.34 -49.77 28.62
N SER A 16 60.09 -49.84 29.91
CA SER A 16 59.17 -49.11 30.74
C SER A 16 59.68 -47.70 31.03
N GLN A 17 58.85 -46.69 30.75
CA GLN A 17 58.92 -45.40 31.41
C GLN A 17 57.59 -45.11 32.11
N LYS A 18 57.72 -44.81 33.40
CA LYS A 18 56.67 -44.57 34.39
C LYS A 18 55.70 -43.48 33.90
N ILE A 19 54.41 -43.81 33.83
CA ILE A 19 53.32 -42.84 33.67
C ILE A 19 52.75 -42.58 35.06
N HIS A 20 52.85 -41.33 35.51
CA HIS A 20 52.23 -40.82 36.73
C HIS A 20 50.69 -40.74 36.52
N PRO A 21 49.85 -41.25 37.43
CA PRO A 21 48.40 -41.08 37.30
C PRO A 21 47.93 -39.78 37.98
N GLN A 22 47.54 -38.79 37.18
CA GLN A 22 46.52 -37.76 37.43
C GLN A 22 45.90 -37.48 36.05
N PRO A 23 44.56 -37.36 35.84
CA PRO A 23 43.56 -36.71 36.72
C PRO A 23 42.19 -37.44 36.81
N MET A 24 41.66 -37.61 38.01
CA MET A 24 40.23 -37.96 38.21
C MET A 24 39.56 -37.07 39.27
N GLU A 25 40.34 -36.46 40.15
CA GLU A 25 39.86 -35.49 41.16
C GLU A 25 39.48 -34.12 40.56
N GLU A 26 40.18 -33.63 39.53
CA GLU A 26 39.90 -32.30 38.94
C GLU A 26 38.57 -32.25 38.17
N ALA A 27 38.18 -33.33 37.51
CA ALA A 27 36.89 -33.42 36.79
C ALA A 27 35.69 -33.53 37.75
N MET A 28 35.85 -34.23 38.88
CA MET A 28 34.81 -34.30 39.93
C MET A 28 34.65 -32.97 40.67
N ASN A 29 35.75 -32.23 40.89
CA ASN A 29 35.70 -30.91 41.53
C ASN A 29 34.98 -29.86 40.67
N HIS A 30 35.17 -29.88 39.34
CA HIS A 30 34.49 -28.94 38.43
C HIS A 30 32.96 -29.14 38.36
N ASP A 31 32.50 -30.39 38.47
CA ASP A 31 31.06 -30.71 38.44
C ASP A 31 30.35 -30.28 39.74
N ILE A 32 31.06 -30.39 40.89
CA ILE A 32 30.58 -29.91 42.20
C ILE A 32 30.47 -28.37 42.21
N GLU A 33 31.48 -27.66 41.71
CA GLU A 33 31.46 -26.19 41.60
C GLU A 33 30.34 -25.67 40.67
N ALA A 34 30.05 -26.40 39.58
CA ALA A 34 28.97 -26.05 38.66
C ALA A 34 27.58 -26.20 39.31
N ILE A 35 27.39 -27.25 40.12
CA ILE A 35 26.15 -27.48 40.89
C ILE A 35 25.99 -26.42 41.98
N ASP A 36 27.05 -26.08 42.71
CA ASP A 36 27.02 -25.03 43.74
C ASP A 36 26.70 -23.64 43.16
N SER A 37 27.22 -23.36 41.96
CA SER A 37 26.87 -22.15 41.21
C SER A 37 25.40 -22.13 40.79
N LEU A 38 24.84 -23.26 40.34
CA LEU A 38 23.43 -23.38 40.00
C LEU A 38 22.53 -23.15 41.23
N ILE A 39 22.88 -23.77 42.37
CA ILE A 39 22.16 -23.60 43.65
C ILE A 39 22.20 -22.14 44.09
N SER A 40 23.35 -21.49 44.00
CA SER A 40 23.50 -20.07 44.34
C SER A 40 22.64 -19.17 43.45
N ARG A 41 22.52 -19.49 42.16
CA ARG A 41 21.63 -18.79 41.21
C ARG A 41 20.16 -18.98 41.55
N ILE A 42 19.75 -20.18 41.97
CA ILE A 42 18.38 -20.46 42.42
C ILE A 42 18.05 -19.65 43.68
N PHE A 43 18.92 -19.65 44.69
CA PHE A 43 18.68 -18.88 45.92
C PHE A 43 18.65 -17.37 45.68
N THR A 44 19.49 -16.87 44.77
CA THR A 44 19.46 -15.47 44.35
C THR A 44 18.11 -15.14 43.70
N ASN A 45 17.67 -15.94 42.73
CA ASN A 45 16.38 -15.74 42.06
C ASN A 45 15.19 -15.84 43.03
N ILE A 46 15.20 -16.78 43.99
CA ILE A 46 14.18 -16.86 45.05
C ILE A 46 14.18 -15.59 45.91
N SER A 47 15.34 -15.03 46.24
CA SER A 47 15.45 -13.79 47.01
C SER A 47 14.93 -12.59 46.22
N SER A 48 15.24 -12.52 44.92
CA SER A 48 14.70 -11.52 44.00
C SER A 48 13.18 -11.63 43.87
N LEU A 49 12.64 -12.86 43.75
CA LEU A 49 11.21 -13.13 43.68
C LEU A 49 10.48 -12.69 44.96
N LYS A 50 11.05 -13.00 46.14
CA LYS A 50 10.51 -12.52 47.43
C LYS A 50 10.46 -11.00 47.48
N THR A 51 11.50 -10.32 47.00
CA THR A 51 11.56 -8.86 46.96
C THR A 51 10.48 -8.29 46.05
N ALA A 52 10.34 -8.84 44.83
CA ALA A 52 9.30 -8.44 43.89
C ALA A 52 7.89 -8.67 44.45
N TYR A 53 7.69 -9.77 45.17
CA TYR A 53 6.41 -10.06 45.84
C TYR A 53 6.09 -9.07 46.97
N ILE A 54 7.08 -8.69 47.78
CA ILE A 54 6.91 -7.66 48.82
C ILE A 54 6.58 -6.30 48.18
N GLN A 55 7.22 -5.96 47.06
CA GLN A 55 6.90 -4.73 46.32
C GLN A 55 5.47 -4.75 45.78
N LEU A 56 4.99 -5.90 45.29
CA LEU A 56 3.61 -6.08 44.86
C LEU A 56 2.63 -5.87 46.03
N GLN A 57 2.90 -6.48 47.19
CA GLN A 57 2.10 -6.30 48.41
C GLN A 57 2.10 -4.83 48.88
N ALA A 58 3.26 -4.17 48.87
CA ALA A 58 3.38 -2.76 49.26
C ALA A 58 2.61 -1.84 48.30
N ALA A 59 2.57 -2.15 47.01
CA ALA A 59 1.82 -1.39 46.00
C ALA A 59 0.29 -1.50 46.15
N HIS A 60 -0.20 -2.49 46.92
CA HIS A 60 -1.62 -2.59 47.27
C HIS A 60 -2.03 -1.65 48.42
N THR A 61 -1.10 -1.00 49.12
CA THR A 61 -1.43 -0.10 50.24
C THR A 61 -0.42 1.06 50.39
N PRO A 62 -0.78 2.30 49.95
CA PRO A 62 -2.01 2.67 49.26
C PRO A 62 -2.09 2.07 47.85
N TYR A 63 -3.31 1.82 47.35
CA TYR A 63 -3.53 1.20 46.03
C TYR A 63 -2.94 2.06 44.91
N ASP A 64 -1.93 1.52 44.22
CA ASP A 64 -1.24 2.18 43.12
C ASP A 64 -1.16 1.23 41.91
N PRO A 65 -2.01 1.40 40.88
CA PRO A 65 -2.12 0.45 39.78
C PRO A 65 -0.85 0.35 38.94
N ASP A 66 -0.10 1.45 38.80
CA ASP A 66 1.14 1.48 38.01
C ASP A 66 2.25 0.72 38.73
N LYS A 67 2.36 0.89 40.06
CA LYS A 67 3.30 0.11 40.88
C LYS A 67 2.92 -1.36 40.96
N ILE A 68 1.62 -1.68 41.04
CA ILE A 68 1.14 -3.07 40.99
C ILE A 68 1.54 -3.72 39.67
N GLN A 69 1.32 -3.04 38.53
CA GLN A 69 1.68 -3.58 37.22
C GLN A 69 3.21 -3.76 37.06
N ALA A 70 4.01 -2.82 37.58
CA ALA A 70 5.46 -2.91 37.54
C ALA A 70 5.98 -4.09 38.38
N ALA A 71 5.49 -4.25 39.61
CA ALA A 71 5.87 -5.34 40.49
C ALA A 71 5.40 -6.71 39.96
N ASP A 72 4.20 -6.79 39.37
CA ASP A 72 3.68 -8.01 38.74
C ASP A 72 4.57 -8.45 37.58
N LYS A 73 4.96 -7.52 36.70
CA LYS A 73 5.93 -7.80 35.62
C LYS A 73 7.25 -8.36 36.16
N GLN A 74 7.73 -7.83 37.27
CA GLN A 74 8.97 -8.28 37.89
C GLN A 74 8.84 -9.69 38.50
N VAL A 75 7.72 -9.99 39.17
CA VAL A 75 7.41 -11.34 39.67
C VAL A 75 7.38 -12.34 38.50
N ILE A 76 6.71 -12.00 37.40
CA ILE A 76 6.65 -12.85 36.21
C ILE A 76 8.05 -13.07 35.62
N SER A 77 8.88 -12.03 35.56
CA SER A 77 10.26 -12.12 35.06
C SER A 77 11.11 -13.08 35.89
N GLU A 78 11.04 -13.00 37.22
CA GLU A 78 11.80 -13.89 38.09
C GLU A 78 11.30 -15.35 38.02
N LEU A 79 9.99 -15.58 37.88
CA LEU A 79 9.43 -16.91 37.64
C LEU A 79 9.88 -17.52 36.31
N LYS A 80 9.96 -16.71 35.23
CA LYS A 80 10.51 -17.15 33.94
C LYS A 80 11.97 -17.57 34.07
N ARG A 81 12.78 -16.75 34.75
CA ARG A 81 14.19 -17.07 35.00
C ARG A 81 14.36 -18.34 35.84
N LEU A 82 13.48 -18.60 36.81
CA LEU A 82 13.47 -19.86 37.56
C LEU A 82 13.14 -21.06 36.64
N SER A 83 12.21 -20.88 35.71
CA SER A 83 11.86 -21.88 34.69
C SER A 83 13.03 -22.17 33.76
N GLU A 84 13.76 -21.16 33.31
CA GLU A 84 14.97 -21.31 32.49
C GLU A 84 16.07 -22.08 33.23
N LEU A 85 16.30 -21.77 34.52
CA LEU A 85 17.26 -22.52 35.36
C LEU A 85 16.85 -23.99 35.52
N LYS A 86 15.55 -24.26 35.64
CA LYS A 86 15.00 -25.62 35.68
C LYS A 86 15.23 -26.36 34.37
N HIS A 87 15.02 -25.71 33.22
CA HIS A 87 15.30 -26.31 31.91
C HIS A 87 16.79 -26.56 31.71
N PHE A 88 17.64 -25.60 32.05
CA PHE A 88 19.10 -25.73 31.99
C PHE A 88 19.62 -26.92 32.82
N TYR A 89 19.05 -27.15 34.01
CA TYR A 89 19.40 -28.33 34.80
C TYR A 89 18.99 -29.64 34.12
N ARG A 90 17.78 -29.70 33.53
CA ARG A 90 17.27 -30.90 32.83
C ARG A 90 18.09 -31.22 31.57
N GLU A 91 18.53 -30.22 30.82
CA GLU A 91 19.31 -30.40 29.58
C GLU A 91 20.74 -30.87 29.84
N ASN A 92 21.41 -30.33 30.87
CA ASN A 92 22.79 -30.68 31.19
C ASN A 92 22.94 -31.95 32.03
N ASN A 93 21.83 -32.50 32.55
CA ASN A 93 21.81 -33.77 33.26
C ASN A 93 20.84 -34.77 32.58
N PRO A 94 21.06 -35.15 31.30
CA PRO A 94 20.23 -36.12 30.60
C PRO A 94 20.45 -37.50 31.23
N LYS A 95 19.38 -38.14 31.69
CA LYS A 95 19.51 -39.31 32.58
C LYS A 95 19.84 -40.61 31.82
N PRO A 96 20.81 -41.43 32.29
CA PRO A 96 21.05 -42.78 31.79
C PRO A 96 19.86 -43.70 32.06
N ALA A 97 19.62 -44.65 31.16
CA ALA A 97 18.59 -45.66 31.32
C ALA A 97 18.97 -46.67 32.41
N CYS A 98 18.34 -46.64 33.59
CA CYS A 98 18.25 -47.85 34.43
C CYS A 98 17.11 -47.84 35.49
N VAL A 99 16.28 -48.89 35.39
CA VAL A 99 15.59 -49.77 36.36
C VAL A 99 15.40 -49.31 37.85
N SER A 100 14.21 -48.74 38.15
CA SER A 100 13.52 -48.69 39.48
C SER A 100 14.13 -47.85 40.64
N PRO A 101 13.35 -47.16 41.52
CA PRO A 101 11.89 -47.12 41.68
C PRO A 101 11.28 -45.97 40.87
N GLN A 102 10.45 -46.33 39.89
CA GLN A 102 9.84 -45.41 38.92
C GLN A 102 8.69 -44.58 39.50
N ASP A 103 8.08 -45.01 40.61
CA ASP A 103 6.79 -44.47 41.07
C ASP A 103 6.87 -43.06 41.67
N SER A 104 7.81 -42.77 42.56
CA SER A 104 7.90 -41.46 43.21
C SER A 104 8.30 -40.34 42.23
N ARG A 105 9.14 -40.67 41.25
CA ARG A 105 9.64 -39.71 40.26
C ARG A 105 8.62 -39.42 39.17
N LEU A 106 7.96 -40.45 38.64
CA LEU A 106 6.86 -40.28 37.68
C LEU A 106 5.68 -39.55 38.34
N ALA A 107 5.39 -39.83 39.63
CA ALA A 107 4.36 -39.12 40.37
C ALA A 107 4.63 -37.60 40.47
N ALA A 108 5.88 -37.19 40.71
CA ALA A 108 6.26 -35.77 40.75
C ALA A 108 6.10 -35.08 39.38
N GLU A 109 6.42 -35.79 38.29
CA GLU A 109 6.26 -35.27 36.92
C GLU A 109 4.79 -35.20 36.49
N ILE A 110 3.99 -36.21 36.83
CA ILE A 110 2.53 -36.19 36.64
C ILE A 110 1.90 -35.06 37.45
N GLN A 111 2.33 -34.84 38.69
CA GLN A 111 1.85 -33.74 39.54
C GLN A 111 2.20 -32.38 38.93
N GLU A 112 3.39 -32.22 38.36
CA GLU A 112 3.80 -31.02 37.65
C GLU A 112 2.90 -30.77 36.43
N GLN A 113 2.69 -31.77 35.58
CA GLN A 113 1.81 -31.65 34.40
C GLN A 113 0.36 -31.35 34.80
N GLN A 114 -0.14 -31.96 35.88
CA GLN A 114 -1.46 -31.64 36.43
C GLN A 114 -1.56 -30.20 36.93
N SER A 115 -0.50 -29.67 37.56
CA SER A 115 -0.47 -28.27 37.99
C SER A 115 -0.50 -27.31 36.80
N LEU A 116 0.20 -27.65 35.71
CA LEU A 116 0.21 -26.88 34.47
C LEU A 116 -1.16 -26.89 33.78
N LEU A 117 -1.83 -28.05 33.73
CA LEU A 117 -3.19 -28.15 33.20
C LEU A 117 -4.18 -27.27 33.99
N LYS A 118 -4.07 -27.23 35.33
CA LYS A 118 -4.88 -26.32 36.16
C LYS A 118 -4.60 -24.85 35.82
N THR A 119 -3.35 -24.48 35.56
CA THR A 119 -3.00 -23.11 35.12
C THR A 119 -3.66 -22.76 33.79
N TYR A 120 -3.60 -23.65 32.81
CA TYR A 120 -4.28 -23.44 31.53
C TYR A 120 -5.79 -23.37 31.68
N GLU A 121 -6.39 -24.19 32.53
CA GLU A 121 -7.83 -24.14 32.82
C GLU A 121 -8.25 -22.77 33.37
N VAL A 122 -7.50 -22.22 34.33
CA VAL A 122 -7.76 -20.88 34.89
C VAL A 122 -7.62 -19.80 33.81
N MET A 123 -6.60 -19.91 32.94
CA MET A 123 -6.38 -18.97 31.85
C MET A 123 -7.52 -19.00 30.82
N VAL A 124 -8.01 -20.19 30.48
CA VAL A 124 -9.17 -20.35 29.58
C VAL A 124 -10.41 -19.70 30.19
N LYS A 125 -10.70 -19.93 31.48
CA LYS A 125 -11.83 -19.30 32.17
C LYS A 125 -11.71 -17.77 32.17
N LYS A 126 -10.50 -17.23 32.36
CA LYS A 126 -10.23 -15.79 32.29
C LYS A 126 -10.53 -15.23 30.90
N PHE A 127 -10.01 -15.85 29.84
CA PHE A 127 -10.26 -15.40 28.47
C PHE A 127 -11.73 -15.52 28.06
N GLN A 128 -12.42 -16.57 28.51
CA GLN A 128 -13.87 -16.70 28.30
C GLN A 128 -14.64 -15.54 28.95
N SER A 129 -14.27 -15.13 30.17
CA SER A 129 -14.88 -13.97 30.83
C SER A 129 -14.57 -12.66 30.11
N GLU A 130 -13.35 -12.47 29.59
CA GLU A 130 -12.98 -11.28 28.81
C GLU A 130 -13.77 -11.18 27.50
N ILE A 131 -13.97 -12.31 26.80
CA ILE A 131 -14.79 -12.38 25.59
C ILE A 131 -16.25 -12.00 25.93
N GLN A 132 -16.83 -12.61 26.97
CA GLN A 132 -18.20 -12.30 27.40
C GLN A 132 -18.39 -10.82 27.76
N ASN A 133 -17.42 -10.21 28.45
CA ASN A 133 -17.46 -8.79 28.77
C ASN A 133 -17.44 -7.94 27.49
N LYS A 134 -16.58 -8.26 26.52
CA LYS A 134 -16.50 -7.55 25.25
C LYS A 134 -17.76 -7.72 24.41
N ASP A 135 -18.35 -8.91 24.39
CA ASP A 135 -19.64 -9.14 23.73
C ASP A 135 -20.76 -8.32 24.37
N SER A 136 -20.75 -8.17 25.70
CA SER A 136 -21.72 -7.31 26.41
C SER A 136 -21.57 -5.83 26.04
N GLU A 137 -20.33 -5.35 25.89
CA GLU A 137 -20.00 -3.98 25.47
C GLU A 137 -20.45 -3.71 24.03
N ILE A 138 -20.23 -4.67 23.13
CA ILE A 138 -20.70 -4.61 21.74
C ILE A 138 -22.23 -4.51 21.69
N ASN A 139 -22.93 -5.36 22.45
CA ASN A 139 -24.39 -5.35 22.50
C ASN A 139 -24.94 -4.01 23.02
N GLN A 140 -24.32 -3.45 24.06
CA GLN A 140 -24.69 -2.13 24.59
C GLN A 140 -24.50 -1.01 23.55
N LEU A 141 -23.36 -1.01 22.84
CA LEU A 141 -23.10 -0.03 21.79
C LEU A 141 -24.07 -0.15 20.62
N GLN A 142 -24.40 -1.38 20.21
CA GLN A 142 -25.40 -1.64 19.18
C GLN A 142 -26.78 -1.10 19.60
N GLN A 143 -27.18 -1.31 20.85
CA GLN A 143 -28.43 -0.75 21.38
C GLN A 143 -28.41 0.79 21.34
N MET A 144 -27.31 1.43 21.73
CA MET A 144 -27.19 2.90 21.67
C MET A 144 -27.31 3.44 20.24
N ILE A 145 -26.74 2.73 19.25
CA ILE A 145 -26.86 3.09 17.83
C ILE A 145 -28.32 3.01 17.37
N GLU A 146 -29.02 1.95 17.74
CA GLU A 146 -30.44 1.76 17.40
C GLU A 146 -31.34 2.81 18.07
N GLU A 147 -31.10 3.15 19.32
CA GLU A 147 -31.85 4.23 19.99
C GLU A 147 -31.59 5.60 19.33
N ALA A 148 -30.37 5.85 18.87
CA ALA A 148 -30.02 7.07 18.16
C ALA A 148 -30.63 7.13 16.75
N SER A 149 -30.65 6.01 16.03
CA SER A 149 -31.27 5.91 14.70
C SER A 149 -32.78 6.17 14.77
N GLN A 150 -33.47 5.57 15.75
CA GLN A 150 -34.90 5.80 15.97
C GLN A 150 -35.22 7.24 16.35
N LYS A 151 -34.38 7.89 17.17
CA LYS A 151 -34.53 9.33 17.48
C LYS A 151 -34.37 10.18 16.23
N ARG A 152 -33.42 9.86 15.36
CA ARG A 152 -33.20 10.56 14.08
C ARG A 152 -34.42 10.44 13.16
N GLU A 153 -34.98 9.23 13.00
CA GLU A 153 -36.19 9.02 12.18
C GLU A 153 -37.41 9.78 12.72
N LYS A 154 -37.59 9.81 14.05
CA LYS A 154 -38.66 10.60 14.69
C LYS A 154 -38.48 12.11 14.45
N LEU A 155 -37.24 12.60 14.47
CA LEU A 155 -36.95 14.00 14.15
C LEU A 155 -37.20 14.30 12.66
N GLU A 156 -36.78 13.41 11.77
CA GLU A 156 -36.96 13.55 10.32
C GLU A 156 -38.44 13.55 9.91
N THR A 157 -39.25 12.67 10.50
CA THR A 157 -40.71 12.63 10.28
C THR A 157 -41.40 13.90 10.80
N ASN A 158 -40.99 14.42 11.96
CA ASN A 158 -41.50 15.70 12.49
C ASN A 158 -41.12 16.90 11.60
N LEU A 159 -39.91 16.91 11.02
CA LEU A 159 -39.47 17.96 10.10
C LEU A 159 -40.26 17.93 8.78
N LYS A 160 -40.56 16.74 8.25
CA LYS A 160 -41.42 16.56 7.07
C LYS A 160 -42.85 17.05 7.31
N LEU A 161 -43.42 16.77 8.49
CA LEU A 161 -44.78 17.20 8.86
C LEU A 161 -44.90 18.71 9.06
N ARG A 162 -43.82 19.41 9.45
CA ARG A 162 -43.81 20.87 9.63
C ARG A 162 -43.58 21.67 8.34
N GLY A 163 -43.46 21.03 7.18
CA GLY A 163 -43.38 21.72 5.88
C GLY A 163 -42.10 22.54 5.65
N LEU A 164 -41.05 22.33 6.46
CA LEU A 164 -39.76 23.04 6.36
C LEU A 164 -38.75 22.33 5.43
N SER A 165 -39.22 21.41 4.58
CA SER A 165 -38.37 20.75 3.58
C SER A 165 -38.15 21.67 2.37
N ILE A 166 -37.23 22.62 2.50
CA ILE A 166 -36.63 23.27 1.34
C ILE A 166 -35.90 22.18 0.55
N LYS A 167 -36.32 21.97 -0.71
CA LYS A 167 -35.58 21.18 -1.70
C LYS A 167 -34.27 21.89 -2.01
N GLU A 168 -33.27 21.72 -1.17
CA GLU A 168 -31.87 22.01 -1.45
C GLU A 168 -31.05 21.12 -0.52
N SER A 169 -30.49 20.07 -1.11
CA SER A 169 -29.59 19.12 -0.46
C SER A 169 -28.31 19.83 -0.04
N ASN A 170 -28.23 20.26 1.21
CA ASN A 170 -26.98 20.63 1.87
C ASN A 170 -27.06 20.16 3.33
N ILE A 171 -26.39 19.06 3.62
CA ILE A 171 -26.12 18.56 4.97
C ILE A 171 -24.94 19.36 5.51
N SER A 172 -25.16 20.00 6.66
CA SER A 172 -24.18 20.76 7.42
C SER A 172 -23.19 19.86 8.17
N GLY A 173 -21.93 20.34 8.29
CA GLY A 173 -20.90 19.79 9.17
C GLY A 173 -21.27 19.88 10.66
N GLU A 174 -20.53 19.31 11.61
CA GLU A 174 -19.15 18.86 11.61
C GLU A 174 -18.99 17.71 12.63
N GLN A 175 -18.19 16.69 12.30
CA GLN A 175 -17.14 16.16 13.19
C GLN A 175 -16.18 15.28 12.39
N LYS A 176 -14.88 15.51 12.60
CA LYS A 176 -13.75 15.01 11.80
C LYS A 176 -13.69 13.48 11.76
N GLY A 177 -13.92 12.92 10.57
CA GLY A 177 -13.61 11.54 10.23
C GLY A 177 -14.30 11.16 8.92
N PHE A 178 -13.58 11.27 7.80
CA PHE A 178 -14.02 10.91 6.45
C PHE A 178 -15.34 11.60 6.01
N PHE A 179 -15.23 12.75 5.34
CA PHE A 179 -16.35 13.25 4.54
C PHE A 179 -16.74 12.18 3.51
N PRO A 180 -18.03 11.78 3.41
CA PRO A 180 -18.50 11.11 2.21
C PRO A 180 -18.21 12.07 1.07
N VAL A 181 -17.32 11.67 0.16
CA VAL A 181 -17.16 12.44 -1.06
C VAL A 181 -18.39 12.14 -1.88
N ASP A 182 -19.28 13.12 -1.99
CA ASP A 182 -20.48 12.98 -2.81
C ASP A 182 -20.12 13.07 -4.29
N LEU A 183 -20.84 12.30 -5.11
CA LEU A 183 -20.69 12.33 -6.56
C LEU A 183 -21.33 13.63 -7.10
N THR A 184 -20.52 14.66 -7.28
CA THR A 184 -20.97 15.98 -7.76
C THR A 184 -20.31 16.39 -9.07
N THR A 185 -20.96 17.28 -9.82
CA THR A 185 -20.38 17.87 -11.04
C THR A 185 -19.09 18.62 -10.73
N ASP A 186 -19.00 19.31 -9.59
CA ASP A 186 -17.79 20.02 -9.16
C ASP A 186 -16.62 19.07 -8.89
N LEU A 187 -16.89 17.92 -8.28
CA LEU A 187 -15.89 16.86 -8.12
C LEU A 187 -15.38 16.43 -9.49
N PHE A 188 -16.27 16.20 -10.44
CA PHE A 188 -15.87 15.80 -11.79
C PHE A 188 -15.03 16.88 -12.50
N ILE A 189 -15.43 18.15 -12.42
CA ILE A 189 -14.64 19.28 -12.95
C ILE A 189 -13.24 19.29 -12.32
N SER A 190 -13.13 19.11 -11.00
CA SER A 190 -11.83 19.08 -10.32
C SER A 190 -10.92 17.93 -10.82
N VAL A 191 -11.50 16.77 -11.14
CA VAL A 191 -10.77 15.61 -11.65
C VAL A 191 -10.39 15.78 -13.13
N VAL A 192 -11.22 16.47 -13.92
CA VAL A 192 -10.86 16.92 -15.29
C VAL A 192 -9.64 17.84 -15.22
N GLU A 193 -9.64 18.84 -14.33
CA GLU A 193 -8.51 19.74 -14.12
C GLU A 193 -7.25 19.02 -13.66
N ALA A 194 -7.37 18.10 -12.71
CA ALA A 194 -6.26 17.29 -12.24
C ALA A 194 -5.66 16.41 -13.36
N SER A 195 -6.50 15.90 -14.25
CA SER A 195 -6.07 15.12 -15.43
C SER A 195 -5.34 15.98 -16.45
N TYR A 196 -5.86 17.17 -16.75
CA TYR A 196 -5.19 18.13 -17.62
C TYR A 196 -3.82 18.54 -17.06
N LYS A 197 -3.77 18.87 -15.75
CA LYS A 197 -2.52 19.21 -15.07
C LYS A 197 -1.51 18.06 -15.12
N ALA A 198 -1.94 16.82 -14.91
CA ALA A 198 -1.07 15.65 -14.97
C ALA A 198 -0.50 15.41 -16.39
N MET A 199 -1.28 15.69 -17.44
CA MET A 199 -0.80 15.66 -18.83
C MET A 199 0.25 16.74 -19.09
N HIS A 200 -0.02 17.96 -18.65
CA HIS A 200 0.94 19.05 -18.72
C HIS A 200 2.23 18.72 -17.96
N ASP A 201 2.14 18.19 -16.74
CA ASP A 201 3.29 17.85 -15.92
C ASP A 201 4.10 16.67 -16.48
N PHE A 202 3.45 15.68 -17.10
CA PHE A 202 4.15 14.58 -17.79
C PHE A 202 4.77 15.00 -19.12
N SER A 203 4.22 16.02 -19.80
CA SER A 203 4.83 16.54 -21.03
C SER A 203 6.26 17.07 -20.80
N LYS A 204 6.54 17.61 -19.61
CA LYS A 204 7.86 18.16 -19.23
C LYS A 204 8.97 17.10 -19.25
N PRO A 205 8.90 15.98 -18.50
CA PRO A 205 9.90 14.93 -18.58
C PRO A 205 9.95 14.29 -19.97
N LEU A 206 8.83 14.12 -20.67
CA LEU A 206 8.83 13.62 -22.05
C LEU A 206 9.68 14.50 -22.98
N ILE A 207 9.42 15.81 -23.00
CA ILE A 207 10.17 16.78 -23.79
C ILE A 207 11.64 16.83 -23.35
N ASN A 208 11.92 16.74 -22.04
CA ASN A 208 13.29 16.74 -21.54
C ASN A 208 14.07 15.49 -21.98
N MET A 209 13.44 14.31 -22.02
CA MET A 209 14.06 13.10 -22.56
C MET A 209 14.32 13.24 -24.07
N MET A 210 13.40 13.85 -24.82
CA MET A 210 13.61 14.14 -26.25
C MET A 210 14.78 15.11 -26.48
N LYS A 211 14.90 16.16 -25.65
CA LYS A 211 16.05 17.10 -25.69
C LYS A 211 17.37 16.39 -25.37
N ALA A 212 17.39 15.55 -24.33
CA ALA A 212 18.57 14.79 -23.95
C ALA A 212 19.00 13.81 -25.06
N ALA A 213 18.03 13.22 -25.76
CA ALA A 213 18.24 12.38 -26.94
C ALA A 213 18.54 13.18 -28.22
N LYS A 214 18.72 14.51 -28.14
CA LYS A 214 19.02 15.41 -29.26
C LYS A 214 17.97 15.40 -30.39
N TRP A 215 16.70 15.17 -30.05
CA TRP A 215 15.61 15.27 -31.02
C TRP A 215 15.34 16.72 -31.42
N ASP A 216 14.98 16.93 -32.68
CA ASP A 216 14.42 18.20 -33.13
C ASP A 216 12.95 18.30 -32.66
N LEU A 217 12.73 19.16 -31.66
CA LEU A 217 11.40 19.38 -31.09
C LEU A 217 10.45 20.09 -32.05
N ASP A 218 10.98 20.92 -32.95
CA ASP A 218 10.17 21.63 -33.94
C ASP A 218 9.63 20.64 -34.98
N ALA A 219 10.49 19.74 -35.47
CA ALA A 219 10.10 18.66 -36.36
C ALA A 219 9.20 17.63 -35.67
N ALA A 220 9.45 17.31 -34.40
CA ALA A 220 8.60 16.40 -33.62
C ALA A 220 7.18 16.98 -33.44
N ALA A 221 7.06 18.26 -33.10
CA ALA A 221 5.75 18.92 -32.98
C ALA A 221 4.99 18.94 -34.31
N GLU A 222 5.68 19.21 -35.43
CA GLU A 222 5.10 19.14 -36.78
C GLU A 222 4.66 17.73 -37.17
N SER A 223 5.40 16.70 -36.74
CA SER A 223 5.03 15.30 -36.97
C SER A 223 3.80 14.86 -36.17
N ILE A 224 3.56 15.45 -35.00
CA ILE A 224 2.40 15.12 -34.16
C ILE A 224 1.15 15.83 -34.70
N GLU A 225 1.23 17.15 -34.84
CA GLU A 225 0.12 17.99 -35.30
C GLU A 225 0.54 18.76 -36.55
N PRO A 226 0.44 18.12 -37.74
CA PRO A 226 0.92 18.72 -38.97
C PRO A 226 0.13 19.97 -39.32
N SER A 227 0.80 20.99 -39.84
CA SER A 227 0.20 22.22 -40.37
C SER A 227 -0.53 23.10 -39.34
N VAL A 228 -0.24 22.95 -38.04
CA VAL A 228 -0.70 23.90 -37.01
C VAL A 228 0.19 25.13 -36.99
N VAL A 229 -0.41 26.32 -37.15
CA VAL A 229 0.33 27.59 -37.07
C VAL A 229 0.30 28.10 -35.63
N TYR A 230 1.46 28.03 -34.98
CA TYR A 230 1.62 28.48 -33.60
C TYR A 230 1.93 29.98 -33.55
N ALA A 231 1.24 30.71 -32.66
CA ALA A 231 1.43 32.14 -32.42
C ALA A 231 2.80 32.45 -31.82
N LYS A 232 3.35 31.52 -31.02
CA LYS A 232 4.71 31.59 -30.46
C LYS A 232 5.38 30.23 -30.64
N ARG A 233 6.70 30.22 -30.91
CA ARG A 233 7.48 28.97 -30.96
C ARG A 233 7.34 28.14 -29.68
N ALA A 234 7.28 28.80 -28.52
CA ALA A 234 7.08 28.14 -27.22
C ALA A 234 5.73 27.40 -27.09
N HIS A 235 4.72 27.71 -27.92
CA HIS A 235 3.43 27.03 -27.92
C HIS A 235 3.48 25.65 -28.56
N LYS A 236 4.54 25.29 -29.29
CA LYS A 236 4.72 23.92 -29.82
C LYS A 236 4.70 22.83 -28.74
N LYS A 237 4.94 23.19 -27.46
CA LYS A 237 4.75 22.30 -26.32
C LYS A 237 3.35 21.67 -26.27
N TYR A 238 2.32 22.39 -26.74
CA TYR A 238 0.93 21.92 -26.73
C TYR A 238 0.68 20.78 -27.72
N ALA A 239 1.54 20.58 -28.73
CA ALA A 239 1.51 19.39 -29.58
C ALA A 239 1.75 18.11 -28.75
N PHE A 240 2.75 18.15 -27.86
CA PHE A 240 3.07 17.01 -27.00
C PHE A 240 1.98 16.76 -25.95
N GLU A 241 1.41 17.83 -25.38
CA GLU A 241 0.25 17.71 -24.48
C GLU A 241 -0.96 17.08 -25.21
N SER A 242 -1.24 17.52 -26.44
CA SER A 242 -2.28 16.94 -27.30
C SER A 242 -2.02 15.46 -27.61
N TYR A 243 -0.78 15.10 -27.98
CA TYR A 243 -0.38 13.71 -28.20
C TYR A 243 -0.66 12.83 -26.99
N ILE A 244 -0.21 13.27 -25.80
CA ILE A 244 -0.44 12.54 -24.54
C ILE A 244 -1.94 12.38 -24.31
N CYS A 245 -2.71 13.45 -24.46
CA CYS A 245 -4.16 13.43 -24.30
C CYS A 245 -4.83 12.40 -25.23
N GLN A 246 -4.55 12.47 -26.53
CA GLN A 246 -5.12 11.54 -27.50
C GLN A 246 -4.82 10.08 -27.13
N LYS A 247 -3.58 9.78 -26.74
CA LYS A 247 -3.19 8.41 -26.34
C LYS A 247 -3.82 7.95 -25.04
N MET A 248 -3.93 8.83 -24.04
CA MET A 248 -4.54 8.50 -22.75
C MET A 248 -6.05 8.29 -22.85
N PHE A 249 -6.75 9.09 -23.67
CA PHE A 249 -8.21 9.04 -23.82
C PHE A 249 -8.71 8.08 -24.91
N LEU A 250 -7.82 7.38 -25.62
CA LEU A 250 -8.22 6.29 -26.51
C LEU A 250 -9.08 5.26 -25.76
N GLY A 251 -10.30 5.00 -26.26
CA GLY A 251 -11.24 4.06 -25.67
C GLY A 251 -11.98 4.55 -24.43
N PHE A 252 -11.92 5.84 -24.08
CA PHE A 252 -12.55 6.40 -22.86
C PHE A 252 -14.07 6.17 -22.80
N GLN A 253 -14.74 6.04 -23.94
CA GLN A 253 -16.17 5.75 -24.00
C GLN A 253 -16.53 4.32 -23.54
N HIS A 254 -15.57 3.40 -23.51
CA HIS A 254 -15.78 1.99 -23.15
C HIS A 254 -15.43 1.75 -21.68
N GLU A 255 -16.27 1.01 -20.95
CA GLU A 255 -16.12 0.73 -19.51
C GLU A 255 -14.75 0.17 -19.09
N THR A 256 -14.07 -0.53 -20.00
CA THR A 256 -12.76 -1.17 -19.76
C THR A 256 -11.61 -0.51 -20.53
N PHE A 257 -11.82 0.65 -21.18
CA PHE A 257 -10.88 1.25 -22.14
C PHE A 257 -10.52 0.36 -23.35
N THR A 258 -11.22 -0.75 -23.58
CA THR A 258 -10.98 -1.67 -24.70
C THR A 258 -12.24 -1.90 -25.51
N GLU A 259 -12.09 -2.08 -26.83
CA GLU A 259 -13.22 -2.29 -27.78
C GLU A 259 -13.73 -3.75 -27.81
N LYS A 260 -13.43 -4.57 -26.78
CA LYS A 260 -13.87 -5.96 -26.76
C LYS A 260 -15.37 -6.04 -26.43
N PRO A 261 -16.13 -6.91 -27.10
CA PRO A 261 -17.50 -7.19 -26.71
C PRO A 261 -17.46 -8.08 -25.46
N GLU A 262 -17.73 -7.50 -24.29
CA GLU A 262 -17.90 -8.27 -23.05
C GLU A 262 -19.25 -7.93 -22.41
N ASP A 263 -20.04 -8.98 -22.17
CA ASP A 263 -21.34 -9.01 -21.49
C ASP A 263 -21.19 -8.88 -19.96
N VAL A 264 -20.29 -8.03 -19.48
CA VAL A 264 -20.14 -7.78 -18.04
C VAL A 264 -20.61 -6.37 -17.76
N SER A 265 -21.89 -6.20 -17.42
CA SER A 265 -22.37 -4.93 -16.87
C SER A 265 -21.70 -4.70 -15.52
N VAL A 266 -20.64 -3.91 -15.49
CA VAL A 266 -20.00 -3.54 -14.24
C VAL A 266 -20.96 -2.59 -13.53
N ASN A 267 -21.38 -2.94 -12.29
CA ASN A 267 -22.26 -2.09 -11.50
C ASN A 267 -21.64 -0.67 -11.34
N ARG A 268 -22.42 0.39 -11.55
CA ARG A 268 -21.97 1.81 -11.45
C ARG A 268 -21.35 2.14 -10.10
N GLU A 269 -21.90 1.58 -9.03
CA GLU A 269 -21.36 1.71 -7.67
C GLU A 269 -19.92 1.17 -7.61
N SER A 270 -19.60 0.12 -8.37
CA SER A 270 -18.24 -0.41 -8.47
C SER A 270 -17.26 0.62 -9.02
N PHE A 271 -17.65 1.44 -9.99
CA PHE A 271 -16.77 2.49 -10.54
C PHE A 271 -16.47 3.57 -9.50
N PHE A 272 -17.48 4.00 -8.72
CA PHE A 272 -17.27 5.00 -7.68
C PHE A 272 -16.40 4.46 -6.54
N HIS A 273 -16.60 3.21 -6.12
CA HIS A 273 -15.73 2.55 -5.15
C HIS A 273 -14.29 2.41 -5.66
N GLN A 274 -14.10 2.06 -6.94
CA GLN A 274 -12.77 2.03 -7.57
C GLN A 274 -12.11 3.43 -7.58
N TYR A 275 -12.88 4.49 -7.82
CA TYR A 275 -12.39 5.87 -7.72
C TYR A 275 -11.93 6.19 -6.29
N LEU A 276 -12.78 5.95 -5.29
CA LEU A 276 -12.46 6.24 -3.88
C LEU A 276 -11.24 5.45 -3.39
N ALA A 277 -11.14 4.17 -3.75
CA ALA A 277 -10.05 3.30 -3.32
C ALA A 277 -8.69 3.75 -3.86
N LEU A 278 -8.63 4.23 -5.11
CA LEU A 278 -7.36 4.64 -5.73
C LEU A 278 -7.02 6.12 -5.49
N ARG A 279 -8.01 6.99 -5.21
CA ARG A 279 -7.78 8.44 -5.08
C ARG A 279 -6.71 8.77 -4.03
N GLU A 280 -6.78 8.16 -2.86
CA GLU A 280 -5.88 8.42 -1.73
C GLU A 280 -4.59 7.59 -1.75
N MET A 281 -4.53 6.53 -2.57
CA MET A 281 -3.38 5.61 -2.59
C MET A 281 -2.28 6.08 -3.54
N ASP A 282 -1.00 5.98 -3.16
CA ASP A 282 0.09 6.22 -4.12
C ASP A 282 -0.02 5.22 -5.29
N PRO A 283 0.09 5.67 -6.54
CA PRO A 283 -0.17 4.78 -7.67
C PRO A 283 0.91 3.71 -7.84
N LEU A 284 2.15 3.89 -7.37
CA LEU A 284 3.15 2.83 -7.40
C LEU A 284 2.91 1.80 -6.30
N ASP A 285 2.43 2.23 -5.13
CA ASP A 285 2.03 1.32 -4.06
C ASP A 285 0.83 0.46 -4.51
N ALA A 286 -0.14 1.07 -5.19
CA ALA A 286 -1.27 0.36 -5.80
C ALA A 286 -0.81 -0.75 -6.76
N LEU A 287 0.14 -0.42 -7.64
CA LEU A 287 0.71 -1.35 -8.59
C LEU A 287 1.62 -2.39 -7.92
N GLY A 288 2.27 -2.04 -6.81
CA GLY A 288 3.08 -2.96 -6.02
C GLY A 288 2.25 -4.03 -5.30
N GLN A 289 1.05 -3.67 -4.82
CA GLN A 289 0.13 -4.61 -4.18
C GLN A 289 -0.50 -5.58 -5.19
N ASN A 290 -0.95 -5.07 -6.35
CA ASN A 290 -1.53 -5.90 -7.39
C ASN A 290 -1.18 -5.38 -8.81
N PRO A 291 -0.06 -5.84 -9.39
CA PRO A 291 0.37 -5.46 -10.73
C PRO A 291 -0.63 -5.81 -11.84
N ASN A 292 -1.44 -6.85 -11.65
CA ASN A 292 -2.38 -7.35 -12.65
C ASN A 292 -3.82 -6.84 -12.43
N SER A 293 -4.02 -5.89 -11.52
CA SER A 293 -5.30 -5.19 -11.33
C SER A 293 -5.76 -4.47 -12.61
N ASN A 294 -7.04 -4.11 -12.70
CA ASN A 294 -7.56 -3.32 -13.82
C ASN A 294 -6.76 -2.03 -14.05
N PHE A 295 -6.33 -1.37 -12.96
CA PHE A 295 -5.46 -0.20 -13.04
C PHE A 295 -4.06 -0.56 -13.56
N GLY A 296 -3.46 -1.67 -13.12
CA GLY A 296 -2.16 -2.13 -13.64
C GLY A 296 -2.18 -2.50 -15.12
N GLN A 297 -3.22 -3.21 -15.57
CA GLN A 297 -3.45 -3.51 -16.98
C GLN A 297 -3.63 -2.22 -17.81
N PHE A 298 -4.38 -1.26 -17.29
CA PHE A 298 -4.51 0.06 -17.90
C PHE A 298 -3.16 0.79 -18.01
N CYS A 299 -2.38 0.86 -16.92
CA CYS A 299 -1.04 1.47 -16.93
C CYS A 299 -0.12 0.82 -17.97
N ARG A 300 -0.11 -0.51 -18.04
CA ARG A 300 0.68 -1.27 -19.02
C ARG A 300 0.25 -0.92 -20.45
N SER A 301 -1.05 -1.02 -20.74
CA SER A 301 -1.59 -0.74 -22.07
C SER A 301 -1.29 0.70 -22.50
N LYS A 302 -1.57 1.68 -21.64
CA LYS A 302 -1.34 3.10 -21.94
C LYS A 302 0.13 3.45 -22.07
N TYR A 303 1.02 2.85 -21.28
CA TYR A 303 2.46 3.10 -21.40
C TYR A 303 2.96 2.70 -22.80
N LEU A 304 2.56 1.52 -23.28
CA LEU A 304 2.99 1.00 -24.58
C LEU A 304 2.45 1.81 -25.78
N VAL A 305 1.32 2.50 -25.58
CA VAL A 305 0.67 3.37 -26.57
C VAL A 305 1.23 4.80 -26.55
N VAL A 306 1.52 5.34 -25.36
CA VAL A 306 2.09 6.69 -25.18
C VAL A 306 3.58 6.71 -25.49
N ILE A 307 4.33 5.65 -25.15
CA ILE A 307 5.77 5.58 -25.36
C ILE A 307 6.08 4.58 -26.48
N HIS A 308 6.30 5.12 -27.68
CA HIS A 308 6.70 4.36 -28.86
C HIS A 308 8.09 3.71 -28.66
N PRO A 309 8.34 2.50 -29.17
CA PRO A 309 9.64 1.82 -29.05
C PRO A 309 10.83 2.68 -29.47
N LYS A 310 10.71 3.46 -30.56
CA LYS A 310 11.76 4.39 -31.02
C LYS A 310 12.04 5.53 -30.03
N MET A 311 11.02 6.02 -29.32
CA MET A 311 11.23 7.02 -28.26
C MET A 311 12.01 6.38 -27.13
N GLU A 312 11.61 5.20 -26.70
CA GLU A 312 12.27 4.51 -25.59
C GLU A 312 13.73 4.15 -25.87
N ALA A 313 14.00 3.59 -27.05
CA ALA A 313 15.37 3.32 -27.50
C ALA A 313 16.22 4.59 -27.56
N SER A 314 15.63 5.73 -27.92
CA SER A 314 16.33 7.03 -27.91
C SER A 314 16.56 7.57 -26.50
N PHE A 315 15.62 7.32 -25.57
CA PHE A 315 15.65 7.83 -24.20
C PHE A 315 16.61 7.05 -23.31
N PHE A 316 16.64 5.73 -23.44
CA PHE A 316 17.36 4.83 -22.54
C PHE A 316 18.47 4.02 -23.22
N GLY A 317 18.55 4.05 -24.57
CA GLY A 317 19.53 3.25 -25.33
C GLY A 317 19.18 1.77 -25.49
N ASN A 318 18.08 1.30 -24.88
CA ASN A 318 17.59 -0.07 -24.95
C ASN A 318 16.05 -0.10 -24.82
N LEU A 319 15.47 -1.31 -24.79
CA LEU A 319 14.03 -1.54 -24.63
C LEU A 319 13.71 -2.33 -23.34
N ASP A 320 14.62 -2.32 -22.37
CA ASP A 320 14.52 -3.17 -21.17
C ASP A 320 13.30 -2.78 -20.34
N GLN A 321 13.04 -1.48 -20.21
CA GLN A 321 11.87 -0.96 -19.51
C GLN A 321 10.56 -1.40 -20.20
N ARG A 322 10.49 -1.33 -21.53
CA ARG A 322 9.36 -1.79 -22.34
C ARG A 322 9.14 -3.28 -22.15
N ASN A 323 10.19 -4.08 -22.27
CA ASN A 323 10.11 -5.52 -22.13
C ASN A 323 9.63 -5.91 -20.71
N TYR A 324 10.11 -5.20 -19.69
CA TYR A 324 9.63 -5.38 -18.32
C TYR A 324 8.14 -5.02 -18.17
N VAL A 325 7.67 -3.93 -18.79
CA VAL A 325 6.25 -3.55 -18.81
C VAL A 325 5.40 -4.57 -19.59
N ILE A 326 5.90 -5.10 -20.71
CA ILE A 326 5.27 -6.20 -21.45
C ILE A 326 5.25 -7.49 -20.61
N GLY A 327 6.21 -7.68 -19.72
CA GLY A 327 6.18 -8.77 -18.74
C GLY A 327 5.12 -8.61 -17.65
N GLY A 328 4.41 -7.48 -17.57
CA GLY A 328 3.48 -7.14 -16.49
C GLY A 328 4.15 -6.44 -15.30
N GLY A 329 5.43 -6.08 -15.43
CA GLY A 329 6.15 -5.31 -14.42
C GLY A 329 5.86 -3.82 -14.48
N HIS A 330 5.99 -3.14 -13.34
CA HIS A 330 5.89 -1.69 -13.23
C HIS A 330 7.25 -1.13 -12.75
N PRO A 331 8.07 -0.54 -13.64
CA PRO A 331 9.38 -0.01 -13.29
C PRO A 331 9.31 1.09 -12.22
N ARG A 332 10.35 1.20 -11.39
CA ARG A 332 10.48 2.29 -10.40
C ARG A 332 11.35 3.46 -10.89
N THR A 333 11.56 3.57 -12.20
CA THR A 333 12.38 4.65 -12.79
C THR A 333 11.65 6.00 -12.71
N PRO A 334 12.34 7.14 -12.52
CA PRO A 334 11.69 8.46 -12.39
C PRO A 334 10.73 8.80 -13.55
N PHE A 335 11.09 8.41 -14.78
CA PHE A 335 10.25 8.60 -15.95
C PHE A 335 8.95 7.78 -15.86
N TYR A 336 9.04 6.50 -15.49
CA TYR A 336 7.85 5.65 -15.32
C TYR A 336 6.99 6.11 -14.15
N GLN A 337 7.59 6.56 -13.04
CA GLN A 337 6.84 7.12 -11.92
C GLN A 337 6.03 8.36 -12.33
N ALA A 338 6.61 9.25 -13.15
CA ALA A 338 5.88 10.39 -13.71
C ALA A 338 4.74 9.95 -14.63
N PHE A 339 4.96 8.93 -15.46
CA PHE A 339 3.92 8.35 -16.31
C PHE A 339 2.77 7.75 -15.48
N VAL A 340 3.08 7.02 -14.40
CA VAL A 340 2.08 6.37 -13.55
C VAL A 340 1.19 7.40 -12.84
N LYS A 341 1.73 8.57 -12.46
CA LYS A 341 0.93 9.69 -11.95
C LYS A 341 -0.07 10.22 -12.98
N LEU A 342 0.36 10.37 -14.24
CA LEU A 342 -0.53 10.68 -15.36
C LEU A 342 -1.60 9.60 -15.55
N ALA A 343 -1.20 8.33 -15.56
CA ALA A 343 -2.11 7.21 -15.73
C ALA A 343 -3.17 7.18 -14.62
N LYS A 344 -2.79 7.41 -13.35
CA LYS A 344 -3.73 7.50 -12.23
C LYS A 344 -4.76 8.60 -12.46
N SER A 345 -4.37 9.81 -12.83
CA SER A 345 -5.33 10.89 -13.06
C SER A 345 -6.34 10.55 -14.16
N ALA A 346 -5.87 10.05 -15.30
CA ALA A 346 -6.75 9.63 -16.40
C ALA A 346 -7.68 8.47 -16.00
N TRP A 347 -7.17 7.51 -15.22
CA TRP A 347 -7.96 6.39 -14.70
C TRP A 347 -9.06 6.87 -13.74
N LEU A 348 -8.72 7.73 -12.79
CA LEU A 348 -9.68 8.29 -11.83
C LEU A 348 -10.79 9.07 -12.55
N LEU A 349 -10.43 9.88 -13.55
CA LEU A 349 -11.41 10.59 -14.36
C LEU A 349 -12.39 9.64 -15.05
N HIS A 350 -11.90 8.54 -15.61
CA HIS A 350 -12.74 7.54 -16.22
C HIS A 350 -13.63 6.81 -15.22
N ARG A 351 -13.08 6.38 -14.07
CA ARG A 351 -13.88 5.74 -13.02
C ARG A 351 -15.02 6.67 -12.59
N LEU A 352 -14.71 7.94 -12.40
CA LEU A 352 -15.71 8.93 -12.02
C LEU A 352 -16.74 9.16 -13.14
N ALA A 353 -16.32 9.27 -14.41
CA ALA A 353 -17.20 9.45 -15.57
C ALA A 353 -18.29 8.36 -15.67
N HIS A 354 -17.92 7.10 -15.44
CA HIS A 354 -18.83 5.94 -15.51
C HIS A 354 -19.62 5.71 -14.22
N SER A 355 -19.37 6.48 -13.16
CA SER A 355 -20.17 6.43 -11.93
C SER A 355 -21.43 7.29 -11.96
N PHE A 356 -21.52 8.26 -12.87
CA PHE A 356 -22.72 9.09 -13.06
C PHE A 356 -23.87 8.33 -13.72
N ASP A 357 -25.11 8.78 -13.47
CA ASP A 357 -26.31 8.34 -14.18
C ASP A 357 -27.07 9.52 -14.79
N PRO A 358 -27.13 9.65 -16.13
CA PRO A 358 -26.42 8.84 -17.12
C PRO A 358 -24.90 9.05 -17.05
N SER A 359 -24.12 8.10 -17.59
CA SER A 359 -22.67 8.22 -17.64
C SER A 359 -22.23 9.47 -18.40
N VAL A 360 -21.11 10.03 -17.97
CA VAL A 360 -20.55 11.23 -18.59
C VAL A 360 -20.15 10.94 -20.03
N LYS A 361 -20.60 11.78 -20.96
CA LYS A 361 -20.23 11.66 -22.38
C LYS A 361 -19.02 12.54 -22.68
N VAL A 362 -17.95 11.92 -23.16
CA VAL A 362 -16.77 12.63 -23.67
C VAL A 362 -17.00 13.08 -25.12
N PHE A 363 -16.52 14.27 -25.48
CA PHE A 363 -16.48 14.73 -26.88
C PHE A 363 -15.10 15.30 -27.21
N GLN A 364 -14.69 15.10 -28.47
CA GLN A 364 -13.41 15.59 -28.98
C GLN A 364 -13.65 16.60 -30.10
N VAL A 365 -12.75 17.57 -30.20
CA VAL A 365 -12.84 18.64 -31.19
C VAL A 365 -11.79 18.41 -32.27
N ASN A 366 -12.27 18.28 -33.51
CA ASN A 366 -11.39 18.09 -34.66
C ASN A 366 -10.73 19.41 -35.07
N ARG A 367 -9.50 19.30 -35.56
CA ARG A 367 -8.78 20.39 -36.21
C ARG A 367 -9.59 21.02 -37.34
N GLY A 368 -9.44 22.33 -37.50
CA GLY A 368 -10.09 23.13 -38.54
C GLY A 368 -11.55 23.50 -38.25
N LYS A 369 -12.15 23.00 -37.17
CA LYS A 369 -13.49 23.41 -36.73
C LYS A 369 -13.48 24.85 -36.23
N GLU A 370 -14.59 25.54 -36.43
CA GLU A 370 -14.79 26.88 -35.90
C GLU A 370 -14.86 26.86 -34.38
N PHE A 371 -14.23 27.84 -33.74
CA PHE A 371 -14.27 28.00 -32.31
C PHE A 371 -15.69 28.33 -31.84
N SER A 372 -16.12 27.65 -30.78
CA SER A 372 -17.39 27.89 -30.10
C SER A 372 -17.14 28.06 -28.61
N GLU A 373 -17.34 29.28 -28.11
CA GLU A 373 -17.21 29.59 -26.68
C GLU A 373 -18.15 28.78 -25.79
N VAL A 374 -19.19 28.15 -26.34
CA VAL A 374 -20.09 27.29 -25.56
C VAL A 374 -19.45 25.92 -25.28
N TYR A 375 -18.68 25.39 -26.23
CA TYR A 375 -18.12 24.02 -26.16
C TYR A 375 -16.61 23.98 -25.98
N MET A 376 -15.92 25.11 -26.12
CA MET A 376 -14.47 25.17 -26.24
C MET A 376 -13.90 26.31 -25.40
N GLU A 377 -12.76 26.05 -24.76
CA GLU A 377 -11.95 27.02 -24.04
C GLU A 377 -10.59 27.16 -24.76
N SER A 378 -10.17 28.39 -25.07
CA SER A 378 -8.81 28.61 -25.59
C SER A 378 -7.78 28.47 -24.47
N ILE A 379 -6.80 27.59 -24.64
CA ILE A 379 -5.70 27.43 -23.67
C ILE A 379 -4.75 28.63 -23.61
N VAL A 380 -4.73 29.44 -24.67
CA VAL A 380 -3.95 30.67 -24.70
C VAL A 380 -4.93 31.84 -24.56
N LYS A 381 -4.80 32.53 -23.43
CA LYS A 381 -5.56 33.74 -23.12
C LYS A 381 -4.88 34.94 -23.80
N ASN A 382 -5.68 35.96 -24.14
CA ASN A 382 -5.21 37.23 -24.71
C ASN A 382 -4.61 37.14 -26.14
N LEU A 383 -5.17 36.29 -27.00
CA LEU A 383 -4.82 36.29 -28.43
C LEU A 383 -5.74 37.23 -29.21
N THR A 384 -5.18 38.04 -30.11
CA THR A 384 -5.92 38.87 -31.04
C THR A 384 -6.04 38.18 -32.39
N MET A 385 -7.14 38.45 -33.08
CA MET A 385 -7.36 37.89 -34.42
C MET A 385 -6.44 38.54 -35.44
N ASP A 386 -5.98 37.76 -36.41
CA ASP A 386 -5.16 38.24 -37.53
C ASP A 386 -6.00 39.00 -38.55
N GLY A 387 -6.45 40.21 -38.18
CA GLY A 387 -7.06 41.22 -39.07
C GLY A 387 -8.21 40.75 -39.98
N SER A 388 -8.75 39.56 -39.74
CA SER A 388 -9.73 38.86 -40.58
C SER A 388 -11.01 38.68 -39.80
N GLU A 389 -12.15 38.94 -40.44
CA GLU A 389 -13.49 38.81 -39.83
C GLU A 389 -13.92 37.35 -39.62
N GLN A 390 -13.07 36.36 -39.96
CA GLN A 390 -13.39 34.94 -39.86
C GLN A 390 -13.12 34.40 -38.47
N LYS A 391 -14.14 33.80 -37.84
CA LYS A 391 -14.02 33.14 -36.53
C LYS A 391 -12.75 32.27 -36.43
N PRO A 392 -12.02 32.33 -35.31
CA PRO A 392 -10.80 31.54 -35.14
C PRO A 392 -11.12 30.05 -35.24
N LYS A 393 -10.16 29.29 -35.80
CA LYS A 393 -10.31 27.84 -35.99
C LYS A 393 -9.44 27.09 -35.00
N VAL A 394 -9.88 25.88 -34.68
CA VAL A 394 -9.13 24.96 -33.82
C VAL A 394 -7.90 24.46 -34.55
N GLY A 395 -6.72 24.72 -33.98
CA GLY A 395 -5.46 24.14 -34.41
C GLY A 395 -5.30 22.71 -33.91
N LEU A 396 -5.41 22.52 -32.59
CA LEU A 396 -5.32 21.20 -31.93
C LEU A 396 -6.15 21.17 -30.63
N MET A 397 -6.51 19.98 -30.18
CA MET A 397 -7.21 19.74 -28.91
C MET A 397 -6.21 19.27 -27.84
N VAL A 398 -6.19 19.92 -26.68
CA VAL A 398 -5.30 19.56 -25.56
C VAL A 398 -6.04 18.80 -24.46
N MET A 399 -7.36 19.01 -24.33
CA MET A 399 -8.24 18.25 -23.43
C MET A 399 -9.61 18.05 -24.11
N PRO A 400 -10.20 16.84 -24.08
CA PRO A 400 -11.58 16.66 -24.51
C PRO A 400 -12.55 17.44 -23.63
N GLY A 401 -13.75 17.68 -24.16
CA GLY A 401 -14.86 18.19 -23.36
C GLY A 401 -15.75 17.07 -22.85
N PHE A 402 -16.63 17.39 -21.91
CA PHE A 402 -17.51 16.42 -21.26
C PHE A 402 -18.94 16.96 -21.09
N TRP A 403 -19.91 16.05 -21.13
CA TRP A 403 -21.31 16.30 -20.80
C TRP A 403 -21.67 15.58 -19.51
N VAL A 404 -21.95 16.34 -18.46
CA VAL A 404 -22.22 15.83 -17.11
C VAL A 404 -23.52 16.44 -16.60
N GLY A 405 -24.55 15.64 -16.34
CA GLY A 405 -25.79 16.13 -15.72
C GLY A 405 -26.47 17.30 -16.44
N GLY A 406 -26.32 17.41 -17.76
CA GLY A 406 -26.83 18.54 -18.56
C GLY A 406 -25.89 19.76 -18.65
N THR A 407 -24.77 19.76 -17.93
CA THR A 407 -23.73 20.78 -18.01
C THR A 407 -22.64 20.37 -19.01
N VAL A 408 -22.15 21.35 -19.77
CA VAL A 408 -20.99 21.21 -20.66
C VAL A 408 -19.73 21.63 -19.90
N ILE A 409 -18.75 20.74 -19.89
CA ILE A 409 -17.36 21.08 -19.56
C ILE A 409 -16.64 21.25 -20.89
N GLN A 410 -16.15 22.45 -21.14
CA GLN A 410 -15.56 22.85 -22.41
C GLN A 410 -14.30 22.03 -22.73
N SER A 411 -14.11 21.71 -24.02
CA SER A 411 -12.86 21.15 -24.52
C SER A 411 -11.79 22.23 -24.59
N ARG A 412 -10.58 21.92 -24.11
CA ARG A 412 -9.45 22.85 -24.20
C ARG A 412 -8.77 22.74 -25.54
N VAL A 413 -8.74 23.83 -26.28
CA VAL A 413 -8.24 23.88 -27.64
C VAL A 413 -7.20 24.98 -27.81
N TYR A 414 -6.23 24.72 -28.69
CA TYR A 414 -5.32 25.74 -29.20
C TYR A 414 -5.91 26.30 -30.50
N LEU A 415 -5.97 27.61 -30.63
CA LEU A 415 -6.53 28.28 -31.81
C LEU A 415 -5.42 28.66 -32.80
N THR A 416 -5.67 28.41 -34.10
CA THR A 416 -4.77 28.78 -35.20
C THR A 416 -5.24 30.07 -35.87
N GLY A 417 -4.31 30.83 -36.47
CA GLY A 417 -4.62 32.10 -37.10
C GLY A 417 -4.85 33.26 -36.11
N MET A 418 -4.23 33.17 -34.94
CA MET A 418 -4.25 34.24 -33.94
C MET A 418 -2.83 34.74 -33.66
N LYS A 419 -2.71 36.05 -33.38
CA LYS A 419 -1.47 36.70 -32.95
C LYS A 419 -1.51 37.06 -31.47
N VAL A 420 -0.34 37.24 -30.90
CA VAL A 420 -0.21 37.81 -29.55
C VAL A 420 -0.12 39.33 -29.75
N PRO A 421 -0.93 40.14 -29.06
CA PRO A 421 -0.75 41.58 -29.08
C PRO A 421 0.66 41.92 -28.58
N GLU A 422 1.37 42.79 -29.31
CA GLU A 422 2.73 43.23 -29.00
C GLU A 422 2.85 43.87 -27.62
#